data_AF-A0A2T2W3L7-F1
#
_entry.id   AF-A0A2T2W3L7-F1
#
_cell.length_a   1.000
_cell.length_b   1.000
_cell.length_c   1.000
_cell.angle_alpha   90.00
_cell.angle_beta   90.00
_cell.angle_gamma   90.00
#
_symmetry.space_group_name_H-M   'P 1'
#
loop_
_entity.id
_entity.type
_entity.pdbx_description
1 polymer ?
#
loop_
_entity_poly.entity_id
_entity_poly.type
_entity_poly.pdbx_seq_one_letter_code
_entity_poly.pdbx_strand_id
1 'polypeptide(L)'
;MSSSAITTVVTMMEFLPAALQEQVAEHLRDYIADLQDEQRWEASFQNSQDSLVAAARKAKQEIADGQATPLDYDQLSSQRFCLRFGLNIGV
;
A
#
# COMPACT_ATOMS: atom_id res chain seq x y z
N MET A 1 -17.93 -2.20 -25.29
CA MET A 1 -18.35 -0.82 -25.56
C MET A 1 -17.73 0.05 -24.47
N SER A 2 -17.15 1.20 -24.84
CA SER A 2 -16.74 2.20 -23.85
C SER A 2 -17.98 2.68 -23.07
N SER A 3 -17.85 2.87 -21.75
CA SER A 3 -18.93 3.42 -20.92
C SER A 3 -19.21 4.87 -21.30
N SER A 4 -20.47 5.31 -21.23
CA SER A 4 -20.85 6.72 -21.45
C SER A 4 -20.07 7.69 -20.55
N ALA A 5 -19.67 7.23 -19.36
CA ALA A 5 -18.84 7.98 -18.44
C ALA A 5 -17.43 8.27 -19.00
N ILE A 6 -16.80 7.30 -19.67
CA ILE A 6 -15.45 7.46 -20.25
C ILE A 6 -15.50 8.49 -21.38
N THR A 7 -16.51 8.39 -22.26
CA THR A 7 -16.70 9.37 -23.34
C THR A 7 -16.89 10.79 -22.79
N THR A 8 -17.64 10.93 -21.70
CA THR A 8 -17.86 12.24 -21.07
C THR A 8 -16.55 12.84 -20.54
N VAL A 9 -15.72 12.04 -19.88
CA VAL A 9 -14.41 12.51 -19.35
C VAL A 9 -13.49 12.93 -20.50
N VAL A 10 -13.41 12.17 -21.59
CA VAL A 10 -12.61 12.51 -22.77
C VAL A 10 -13.07 13.85 -23.35
N THR A 11 -14.36 14.03 -23.58
CA THR A 11 -14.91 15.29 -24.09
C THR A 11 -14.63 16.46 -23.15
N MET A 12 -14.72 16.29 -21.83
CA MET A 12 -14.35 17.34 -20.86
C MET A 12 -12.88 17.75 -20.97
N MET A 13 -11.98 16.79 -21.20
CA MET A 13 -10.55 17.06 -21.37
C MET A 13 -10.23 17.79 -22.69
N GLU A 14 -10.94 17.46 -23.78
CA GLU A 14 -10.75 18.09 -25.09
C GLU A 14 -10.99 19.61 -25.08
N PHE A 15 -11.87 20.11 -24.20
CA PHE A 15 -12.13 21.55 -24.06
C PHE A 15 -11.07 22.32 -23.26
N LEU A 16 -10.11 21.63 -22.63
CA LEU A 16 -9.06 22.26 -21.84
C LEU A 16 -7.86 22.68 -22.71
N PRO A 17 -7.13 23.74 -22.33
CA PRO A 17 -5.82 24.05 -22.91
C PRO A 17 -4.83 22.89 -22.75
N ALA A 18 -3.92 22.71 -23.71
CA ALA A 18 -2.98 21.58 -23.75
C ALA A 18 -2.17 21.39 -22.44
N ALA A 19 -1.73 22.47 -21.80
CA ALA A 19 -1.02 22.39 -20.53
C ALA A 19 -1.87 21.82 -19.39
N LEU A 20 -3.18 22.12 -19.38
CA LEU A 20 -4.13 21.58 -18.41
C LEU A 20 -4.55 20.15 -18.76
N GLN A 21 -4.58 19.77 -20.04
CA GLN A 21 -4.82 18.39 -20.46
C GLN A 21 -3.74 17.43 -19.91
N GLU A 22 -2.46 17.81 -20.02
CA GLU A 22 -1.36 17.00 -19.50
C GLU A 22 -1.43 16.86 -17.98
N GLN A 23 -1.69 17.96 -17.26
CA GLN A 23 -1.83 17.96 -15.81
C GLN A 23 -2.99 17.06 -15.34
N VAL A 24 -4.15 17.14 -16.00
CA VAL A 24 -5.29 16.28 -15.68
C VAL A 24 -4.99 14.81 -16.00
N ALA A 25 -4.28 14.54 -17.11
CA ALA A 25 -3.87 13.19 -17.47
C ALA A 25 -2.87 12.57 -16.49
N GLU A 26 -2.00 13.37 -15.88
CA GLU A 26 -1.11 12.94 -14.80
C GLU A 26 -1.91 12.58 -13.54
N HIS A 27 -2.78 13.46 -13.07
CA HIS A 27 -3.60 13.20 -11.88
C HIS A 27 -4.54 11.99 -12.06
N LEU A 28 -5.11 11.80 -13.25
CA LEU A 28 -5.93 10.62 -13.53
C LEU A 28 -5.11 9.33 -13.54
N ARG A 29 -3.85 9.37 -14.00
CA ARG A 29 -2.95 8.19 -13.94
C ARG A 29 -2.70 7.77 -12.50
N ASP A 30 -2.37 8.73 -11.63
CA ASP A 30 -2.15 8.46 -10.21
C ASP A 30 -3.42 7.93 -9.54
N TYR A 31 -4.56 8.58 -9.78
CA TYR A 31 -5.84 8.14 -9.23
C TYR A 31 -6.22 6.72 -9.68
N ILE A 32 -5.98 6.37 -10.95
CA ILE A 32 -6.23 5.02 -11.45
C ILE A 32 -5.28 4.02 -10.78
N ALA A 33 -4.01 4.36 -10.58
CA ALA A 33 -3.05 3.51 -9.90
C ALA A 33 -3.51 3.22 -8.46
N ASP A 34 -3.90 4.26 -7.70
CA ASP A 34 -4.43 4.10 -6.34
C ASP A 34 -5.66 3.17 -6.30
N LEU A 35 -6.59 3.33 -7.23
CA LEU A 35 -7.77 2.45 -7.32
C LEU A 35 -7.42 1.00 -7.68
N GLN A 36 -6.39 0.79 -8.50
CA GLN A 36 -5.90 -0.55 -8.82
C GLN A 36 -5.22 -1.19 -7.62
N ASP A 37 -4.47 -0.40 -6.85
CA ASP A 37 -3.78 -0.84 -5.65
C ASP A 37 -4.77 -1.24 -4.56
N GLU A 38 -5.79 -0.42 -4.33
CA GLU A 38 -6.88 -0.71 -3.39
C GLU A 38 -7.63 -1.99 -3.78
N GLN A 39 -7.92 -2.20 -5.07
CA GLN A 39 -8.55 -3.45 -5.52
C GLN A 39 -7.66 -4.68 -5.30
N ARG A 40 -6.34 -4.55 -5.51
CA ARG A 40 -5.40 -5.65 -5.21
C ARG A 40 -5.31 -5.91 -3.72
N TRP A 41 -5.33 -4.85 -2.91
CA TRP A 41 -5.36 -4.95 -1.47
C TRP A 41 -6.62 -5.68 -1.01
N GLU A 42 -7.81 -5.25 -1.43
CA GLU A 42 -9.08 -5.86 -1.06
C GLU A 42 -9.14 -7.33 -1.45
N ALA A 43 -8.73 -7.68 -2.68
CA ALA A 43 -8.67 -9.07 -3.13
C ALA A 43 -7.72 -9.92 -2.26
N SER A 44 -6.57 -9.37 -1.87
CA SER A 44 -5.60 -10.06 -1.00
C SER A 44 -6.11 -10.17 0.44
N PHE A 45 -6.78 -9.14 0.93
CA PHE A 45 -7.34 -9.07 2.26
C PHE A 45 -8.48 -10.07 2.42
N GLN A 46 -9.43 -10.12 1.49
CA GLN A 46 -10.56 -11.05 1.52
C GLN A 46 -10.11 -12.52 1.69
N ASN A 47 -9.00 -12.90 1.04
CA ASN A 47 -8.43 -14.24 1.12
C ASN A 47 -7.59 -14.51 2.40
N SER A 48 -7.27 -13.48 3.19
CA SER A 48 -6.39 -13.59 4.36
C SER A 48 -7.05 -13.20 5.69
N GLN A 49 -8.34 -12.84 5.71
CA GLN A 49 -9.03 -12.42 6.93
C GLN A 49 -8.93 -13.44 8.06
N ASP A 50 -9.20 -14.72 7.79
CA ASP A 50 -9.18 -15.76 8.81
C ASP A 50 -7.77 -15.98 9.38
N SER A 51 -6.74 -15.93 8.54
CA SER A 51 -5.35 -16.09 8.97
C SER A 51 -4.87 -14.89 9.77
N LEU A 52 -5.28 -13.67 9.40
CA LEU A 52 -5.03 -12.45 10.15
C LEU A 52 -5.72 -12.47 11.52
N VAL A 53 -6.97 -12.93 11.59
CA VAL A 53 -7.70 -13.08 12.86
C VAL A 53 -7.02 -14.12 13.75
N ALA A 54 -6.61 -15.26 13.20
CA ALA A 54 -5.90 -16.30 13.94
C ALA A 54 -4.54 -15.79 14.45
N ALA A 55 -3.78 -15.10 13.61
CA ALA A 55 -2.50 -14.50 13.97
C ALA A 55 -2.66 -13.44 15.07
N ALA A 56 -3.67 -12.56 14.97
CA ALA A 56 -3.95 -11.55 15.99
C ALA A 56 -4.37 -12.17 17.33
N ARG A 57 -5.18 -13.24 17.31
CA ARG A 57 -5.56 -13.98 18.53
C ARG A 57 -4.33 -14.63 19.17
N LYS A 58 -3.49 -15.27 18.37
CA LYS A 58 -2.25 -15.88 18.83
C LYS A 58 -1.31 -14.84 19.46
N ALA A 59 -1.09 -13.71 18.78
CA ALA A 59 -0.27 -12.63 19.32
C ALA A 59 -0.80 -12.11 20.67
N LYS A 60 -2.12 -11.99 20.83
CA LYS A 60 -2.73 -11.62 22.12
C LYS A 60 -2.48 -12.65 23.22
N GLN A 61 -2.51 -13.94 22.89
CA GLN A 61 -2.18 -15.01 23.83
C GLN A 61 -0.71 -14.96 24.22
N GLU A 62 0.20 -14.83 23.25
CA GLU A 62 1.64 -14.70 23.49
C GLU A 62 1.99 -13.49 24.36
N ILE A 63 1.26 -12.37 24.20
CA ILE A 63 1.39 -11.20 25.10
C ILE A 63 0.94 -11.55 26.52
N ALA A 64 -0.22 -12.21 26.68
CA ALA A 64 -0.74 -12.60 27.99
C ALA A 64 0.16 -13.63 28.70
N ASP A 65 0.78 -14.52 27.93
CA ASP A 65 1.72 -15.54 28.40
C ASP A 65 3.13 -14.96 28.67
N GLY A 66 3.33 -13.65 28.46
CA GLY A 66 4.59 -12.97 28.70
C GLY A 66 5.69 -13.31 27.68
N GLN A 67 5.33 -13.92 26.55
CA GLN A 67 6.25 -14.27 25.46
C GLN A 67 6.51 -13.09 24.50
N ALA A 68 5.73 -12.02 24.61
CA ALA A 68 5.91 -10.83 23.79
C ALA A 68 7.11 -9.99 24.26
N THR A 69 7.99 -9.66 23.31
CA THR A 69 9.08 -8.71 23.54
C THR A 69 8.62 -7.30 23.15
N PRO A 70 8.94 -6.26 23.94
CA PRO A 70 8.67 -4.88 23.56
C PRO A 70 9.32 -4.57 22.20
N LEU A 71 8.59 -3.86 21.34
CA LEU A 71 9.10 -3.46 20.04
C LEU A 71 10.18 -2.38 20.23
N ASP A 72 11.43 -2.75 19.99
CA ASP A 72 12.57 -1.83 20.02
C ASP A 72 12.70 -1.10 18.67
N TYR A 73 12.36 0.19 18.67
CA TYR A 73 12.39 1.03 17.47
C TYR A 73 13.81 1.29 16.95
N ASP A 74 14.82 1.24 17.81
CA ASP A 74 16.21 1.50 17.43
C ASP A 74 16.79 0.31 16.64
N GLN A 75 16.42 -0.92 17.02
CA GLN A 75 16.77 -2.14 16.28
C GLN A 75 16.15 -2.20 14.88
N LEU A 76 14.90 -1.72 14.72
CA LEU A 76 14.21 -1.69 13.43
C LEU A 76 14.86 -0.70 12.45
N SER A 77 15.36 0.43 12.95
CA SER A 77 16.06 1.43 12.12
C SER A 77 17.42 0.93 11.64
N SER A 78 18.13 0.15 12.48
CA SER A 78 19.44 -0.41 12.17
C SER A 78 19.37 -1.63 11.22
N GLN A 79 18.34 -2.49 11.32
CA GLN A 79 18.16 -3.61 10.38
C GLN A 79 17.89 -3.16 8.94
N ARG A 80 17.13 -2.07 8.76
CA ARG A 80 16.91 -1.46 7.43
C ARG A 80 18.18 -0.84 6.87
N PHE A 81 19.06 -0.32 7.74
CA PHE A 81 20.34 0.25 7.33
C PHE A 81 21.36 -0.85 6.97
N CYS A 82 21.43 -1.94 7.76
CA CYS A 82 22.36 -3.06 7.51
C CYS A 82 22.04 -3.86 6.25
N LEU A 83 20.76 -4.10 5.91
CA LEU A 83 20.39 -4.81 4.68
C LEU A 83 20.62 -3.97 3.40
N ARG A 84 20.66 -2.64 3.53
CA ARG A 84 20.92 -1.71 2.41
C ARG A 84 22.41 -1.40 2.21
N PHE A 85 23.23 -1.49 3.26
CA PHE A 85 24.65 -1.12 3.23
C PHE A 85 25.65 -2.26 3.52
N GLY A 86 25.20 -3.49 3.80
CA GLY A 86 26.09 -4.65 3.92
C GLY A 86 27.17 -4.51 5.01
N LEU A 87 26.86 -3.84 6.12
CA LEU A 87 27.78 -3.71 7.25
C LEU A 87 27.47 -4.79 8.30
N ASN A 88 28.38 -5.76 8.38
CA ASN A 88 28.44 -6.76 9.43
C ASN A 88 29.01 -6.10 10.70
N ILE A 89 28.16 -5.79 11.67
CA ILE A 89 28.62 -5.36 12.98
C ILE A 89 28.69 -6.62 13.84
N GLY A 90 29.90 -7.17 13.95
CA GLY A 90 30.22 -8.23 14.89
C GLY A 90 30.45 -7.67 16.30
N VAL A 91 29.92 -8.42 17.26
CA VAL A 91 30.08 -8.36 18.73
C VAL A 91 29.41 -7.17 19.43
#